data_AF-A0A2Z6NCY2-F1
#
_entry.id   AF-A0A2Z6NCY2-F1
#
_cell.length_a   1.000
_cell.length_b   1.000
_cell.length_c   1.000
_cell.angle_alpha   90.00
_cell.angle_beta   90.00
_cell.angle_gamma   90.00
#
_symmetry.space_group_name_H-M   'P 1'
#
loop_
_entity.id
_entity.type
_entity.pdbx_description
1 polymer ?
#
loop_
_entity_poly.entity_id
_entity_poly.type
_entity_poly.pdbx_seq_one_letter_code
_entity_poly.pdbx_strand_id
1 'polypeptide(L)'
;MHSVNLKSFDQDRTAKSPINLIWYGKFNPSQRAIISDFITSISSPAIKSQPSTAKWWKLTEKYYHLANSQNLALTTGSHLLDGNYSLGKSLTNDQIIKLASKGSQTNAINVVLTSADVAVDGFCSSRCGTHGSSVDHKFAYVWVGNSETQCPGQCAWPFHQPIYGPQSPPLVAPNNDVGLDGMVINVASLLAGTVTNPFGNGFFQGPKEAPLEAGSACTVKGLILDTLETSWWIQQVVPVITLMALMEGSICCLHSLTQQPHSVLL
;
A
#
# COMPACT_ATOMS: atom_id res chain seq x y z
N MET A 1 -6.00 24.76 -42.51
CA MET A 1 -7.36 24.29 -42.18
C MET A 1 -7.59 22.95 -42.85
N HIS A 2 -7.45 21.85 -42.12
CA HIS A 2 -8.06 20.57 -42.46
C HIS A 2 -8.59 20.01 -41.15
N SER A 3 -9.87 20.29 -40.92
CA SER A 3 -10.64 19.80 -39.79
C SER A 3 -10.78 18.28 -39.93
N VAL A 4 -10.26 17.53 -38.96
CA VAL A 4 -10.60 16.10 -38.82
C VAL A 4 -11.67 15.99 -37.75
N ASN A 5 -12.77 15.38 -38.18
CA ASN A 5 -14.00 15.09 -37.45
C ASN A 5 -13.73 14.38 -36.11
N LEU A 6 -14.04 15.03 -34.99
CA LEU A 6 -14.06 14.42 -33.67
C LEU A 6 -15.47 13.92 -33.34
N LYS A 7 -15.89 12.78 -33.91
CA LYS A 7 -16.95 11.93 -33.34
C LYS A 7 -16.78 10.47 -33.76
N SER A 8 -16.18 9.70 -32.85
CA SER A 8 -16.47 8.30 -32.49
C SER A 8 -15.19 7.54 -32.13
N PHE A 9 -14.64 7.80 -30.94
CA PHE A 9 -13.68 6.88 -30.32
C PHE A 9 -13.91 6.91 -28.81
N ASP A 10 -14.09 5.73 -28.23
CA ASP A 10 -14.57 5.46 -26.88
C ASP A 10 -14.04 6.41 -25.80
N GLN A 11 -14.98 6.95 -25.04
CA GLN A 11 -14.77 7.91 -23.96
C GLN A 11 -14.50 7.22 -22.61
N ASP A 12 -13.85 6.05 -22.62
CA ASP A 12 -13.42 5.39 -21.39
C ASP A 12 -12.22 4.42 -21.60
N ARG A 13 -10.99 4.95 -21.62
CA ARG A 13 -9.77 4.12 -21.49
C ARG A 13 -9.47 3.88 -20.00
N THR A 14 -10.33 3.08 -19.36
CA THR A 14 -10.10 2.60 -17.99
C THR A 14 -9.30 1.29 -18.03
N ALA A 15 -8.08 1.32 -17.49
CA ALA A 15 -7.28 0.13 -17.23
C ALA A 15 -7.77 -0.53 -15.93
N LYS A 16 -8.45 -1.68 -16.06
CA LYS A 16 -8.85 -2.50 -14.92
C LYS A 16 -7.70 -3.39 -14.49
N SER A 17 -7.22 -3.21 -13.26
CA SER A 17 -6.14 -4.01 -12.69
C SER A 17 -6.67 -4.81 -11.49
N PRO A 18 -6.91 -6.13 -11.63
CA PRO A 18 -7.34 -6.94 -10.50
C PRO A 18 -6.23 -7.08 -9.47
N ILE A 19 -6.61 -6.96 -8.19
CA ILE A 19 -5.75 -7.22 -7.04
C ILE A 19 -5.99 -8.65 -6.56
N ASN A 20 -5.03 -9.54 -6.80
CA ASN A 20 -5.11 -10.93 -6.34
C ASN A 20 -4.35 -11.07 -5.02
N LEU A 21 -4.96 -11.73 -4.03
CA LEU A 21 -4.35 -11.96 -2.72
C LEU A 21 -3.80 -13.38 -2.62
N ILE A 22 -2.51 -13.51 -2.33
CA ILE A 22 -1.78 -14.76 -2.20
C ILE A 22 -1.35 -14.90 -0.74
N TRP A 23 -2.05 -15.75 0.00
CA TRP A 23 -1.86 -15.97 1.42
C TRP A 23 -0.90 -17.14 1.65
N TYR A 24 0.32 -16.84 2.08
CA TYR A 24 1.36 -17.83 2.31
C TYR A 24 1.55 -18.11 3.80
N GLY A 25 1.20 -19.32 4.22
CA GLY A 25 1.19 -19.75 5.62
C GLY A 25 -0.19 -19.65 6.28
N LYS A 26 -0.20 -19.70 7.62
CA LYS A 26 -1.44 -19.84 8.40
C LYS A 26 -2.03 -18.49 8.78
N PHE A 27 -3.06 -18.09 8.05
CA PHE A 27 -3.95 -16.99 8.43
C PHE A 27 -5.30 -17.57 8.85
N ASN A 28 -5.85 -17.11 9.97
CA ASN A 28 -7.21 -17.47 10.33
C ASN A 28 -8.24 -16.67 9.48
N PRO A 29 -9.54 -17.04 9.47
CA PRO A 29 -10.54 -16.33 8.67
C PRO A 29 -10.68 -14.84 8.99
N SER A 30 -10.59 -14.42 10.26
CA SER A 30 -10.71 -13.02 10.64
C SER A 30 -9.51 -12.19 10.15
N GLN A 31 -8.30 -12.72 10.24
CA GLN A 31 -7.09 -12.10 9.70
C GLN A 31 -7.19 -11.89 8.18
N ARG A 32 -7.76 -12.87 7.46
CA ARG A 32 -7.96 -12.72 6.02
C ARG A 32 -9.00 -11.64 5.70
N ALA A 33 -10.06 -11.55 6.49
CA ALA A 33 -11.10 -10.54 6.30
C ALA A 33 -10.53 -9.11 6.40
N ILE A 34 -9.65 -8.82 7.36
CA ILE A 34 -9.05 -7.48 7.55
C ILE A 34 -8.44 -6.91 6.26
N ILE A 35 -7.54 -7.64 5.60
CA ILE A 35 -6.89 -7.16 4.36
C ILE A 35 -7.88 -7.20 3.18
N SER A 36 -8.74 -8.21 3.11
CA SER A 36 -9.71 -8.35 2.02
C SER A 36 -10.72 -7.21 2.01
N ASP A 37 -11.19 -6.81 3.19
CA ASP A 37 -12.11 -5.69 3.39
C ASP A 37 -11.42 -4.36 3.09
N PHE A 38 -10.14 -4.22 3.47
CA PHE A 38 -9.33 -3.06 3.07
C PHE A 38 -9.25 -2.91 1.54
N ILE A 39 -8.89 -3.97 0.81
CA ILE A 39 -8.83 -3.95 -0.67
C ILE A 39 -10.21 -3.66 -1.29
N THR A 40 -11.27 -4.22 -0.72
CA THR A 40 -12.65 -3.95 -1.16
C THR A 40 -13.03 -2.48 -0.91
N SER A 41 -12.59 -1.90 0.21
CA SER A 41 -12.87 -0.50 0.55
C SER A 41 -12.19 0.51 -0.37
N ILE A 42 -11.04 0.16 -0.95
CA ILE A 42 -10.34 0.95 -1.98
C ILE A 42 -11.21 1.08 -3.24
N SER A 43 -11.89 0.00 -3.62
CA SER A 43 -12.68 -0.08 -4.85
C SER A 43 -14.11 0.47 -4.70
N SER A 44 -14.47 1.04 -3.53
CA SER A 44 -15.83 1.46 -3.23
C SER A 44 -16.20 2.80 -3.87
N PRO A 45 -17.34 2.91 -4.59
CA PRO A 45 -17.78 4.16 -5.21
C PRO A 45 -18.33 5.20 -4.21
N ALA A 46 -18.54 4.84 -2.94
CA ALA A 46 -19.22 5.69 -1.97
C ALA A 46 -18.28 6.75 -1.36
N ILE A 47 -18.37 8.00 -1.83
CA ILE A 47 -17.74 9.14 -1.17
C ILE A 47 -18.69 9.70 -0.11
N LYS A 48 -18.44 9.38 1.16
CA LYS A 48 -19.01 10.15 2.29
C LYS A 48 -18.15 11.41 2.50
N SER A 49 -18.72 12.44 3.12
CA SER A 49 -18.00 13.69 3.46
C SER A 49 -16.85 13.50 4.46
N GLN A 50 -16.78 12.34 5.10
CA GLN A 50 -15.75 11.95 6.07
C GLN A 50 -14.52 11.33 5.39
N PRO A 51 -13.34 11.31 6.06
CA PRO A 51 -12.19 10.56 5.60
C PRO A 51 -12.57 9.08 5.41
N SER A 52 -12.07 8.47 4.34
CA SER A 52 -12.34 7.08 3.97
C SER A 52 -11.20 6.54 3.09
N THR A 53 -11.01 5.22 3.08
CA THR A 53 -10.02 4.56 2.21
C THR A 53 -10.27 4.91 0.73
N ALA A 54 -11.53 4.95 0.30
CA ALA A 54 -11.89 5.34 -1.06
C ALA A 54 -11.52 6.80 -1.37
N LYS A 55 -11.68 7.74 -0.42
CA LYS A 55 -11.29 9.14 -0.60
C LYS A 55 -9.78 9.32 -0.66
N TRP A 56 -9.03 8.61 0.20
CA TRP A 56 -7.56 8.55 0.13
C TRP A 56 -7.09 7.95 -1.19
N TRP A 57 -7.72 6.86 -1.63
CA TRP A 57 -7.39 6.19 -2.88
C TRP A 57 -7.59 7.10 -4.10
N LYS A 58 -8.70 7.85 -4.14
CA LYS A 58 -8.96 8.84 -5.20
C LYS A 58 -7.88 9.90 -5.33
N LEU A 59 -7.18 10.22 -4.26
CA LEU A 59 -6.03 11.11 -4.36
C LEU A 59 -4.83 10.40 -5.00
N THR A 60 -4.54 9.17 -4.61
CA THR A 60 -3.50 8.34 -5.26
C THR A 60 -3.75 8.20 -6.76
N GLU A 61 -5.02 8.02 -7.17
CA GLU A 61 -5.45 8.04 -8.57
C GLU A 61 -5.09 9.36 -9.27
N LYS A 62 -5.21 10.52 -8.61
CA LYS A 62 -4.79 11.80 -9.21
C LYS A 62 -3.29 11.83 -9.53
N TYR A 63 -2.45 11.25 -8.68
CA TYR A 63 -1.01 11.16 -8.98
C TYR A 63 -0.72 10.19 -10.11
N TYR A 64 -1.43 9.06 -10.17
CA TYR A 64 -1.39 8.17 -11.33
C TYR A 64 -1.74 8.92 -12.62
N HIS A 65 -2.77 9.77 -12.61
CA HIS A 65 -3.17 10.58 -13.76
C HIS A 65 -2.13 11.60 -14.23
N LEU A 66 -1.28 12.10 -13.33
CA LEU A 66 -0.18 12.98 -13.69
C LEU A 66 0.92 12.24 -14.46
N ALA A 67 1.10 10.94 -14.19
CA ALA A 67 2.08 10.10 -14.87
C ALA A 67 1.50 9.33 -16.07
N ASN A 68 0.17 9.11 -16.12
CA ASN A 68 -0.50 8.28 -17.12
C ASN A 68 -1.87 8.85 -17.51
N SER A 69 -2.15 8.95 -18.82
CA SER A 69 -3.42 9.49 -19.33
C SER A 69 -4.63 8.54 -19.22
N GLN A 70 -4.47 7.35 -18.64
CA GLN A 70 -5.55 6.36 -18.46
C GLN A 70 -6.22 6.49 -17.09
N ASN A 71 -7.48 6.06 -16.98
CA ASN A 71 -8.13 5.88 -15.68
C ASN A 71 -7.71 4.53 -15.08
N LEU A 72 -7.25 4.54 -13.84
CA LEU A 72 -7.02 3.30 -13.11
C LEU A 72 -8.32 2.87 -12.44
N ALA A 73 -8.76 1.65 -12.69
CA ALA A 73 -9.79 1.00 -11.89
C ALA A 73 -9.19 -0.23 -11.23
N LEU A 74 -9.01 -0.17 -9.91
CA LEU A 74 -8.72 -1.36 -9.14
C LEU A 74 -9.99 -2.17 -8.94
N THR A 75 -9.85 -3.48 -9.05
CA THR A 75 -10.94 -4.43 -8.76
C THR A 75 -10.43 -5.54 -7.86
N THR A 76 -11.28 -6.05 -6.98
CA THR A 76 -10.96 -7.25 -6.21
C THR A 76 -10.76 -8.45 -7.15
N GLY A 77 -9.62 -9.13 -7.03
CA GLY A 77 -9.25 -10.31 -7.80
C GLY A 77 -9.44 -11.61 -7.03
N SER A 78 -8.69 -12.65 -7.40
CA SER A 78 -8.78 -13.97 -6.78
C SER A 78 -7.97 -14.07 -5.48
N HIS A 79 -8.32 -15.07 -4.66
CA HIS A 79 -7.59 -15.40 -3.44
C HIS A 79 -6.94 -16.78 -3.60
N LEU A 80 -5.64 -16.87 -3.35
CA LEU A 80 -4.89 -18.12 -3.35
C LEU A 80 -4.38 -18.39 -1.94
N LEU A 81 -4.67 -19.58 -1.41
CA LEU A 81 -4.25 -20.00 -0.08
C LEU A 81 -3.16 -21.05 -0.19
N ASP A 82 -2.01 -20.80 0.44
CA ASP A 82 -0.86 -21.70 0.54
C ASP A 82 -0.51 -21.93 2.02
N GLY A 83 -1.42 -22.58 2.74
CA GLY A 83 -1.26 -22.86 4.18
C GLY A 83 -0.28 -23.99 4.50
N ASN A 84 0.21 -24.70 3.48
CA ASN A 84 1.13 -25.83 3.62
C ASN A 84 2.61 -25.41 3.49
N TYR A 85 2.88 -24.11 3.33
CA TYR A 85 4.23 -23.57 3.16
C TYR A 85 4.98 -24.25 2.00
N SER A 86 4.41 -24.20 0.78
CA SER A 86 4.94 -24.94 -0.39
C SER A 86 6.41 -24.70 -0.75
N LEU A 87 7.03 -23.63 -0.23
CA LEU A 87 8.44 -23.26 -0.42
C LEU A 87 9.22 -23.22 0.91
N GLY A 88 8.65 -23.73 2.01
CA GLY A 88 9.21 -23.65 3.36
C GLY A 88 8.87 -22.35 4.10
N LYS A 89 9.36 -22.21 5.34
CA LYS A 89 9.11 -21.03 6.19
C LYS A 89 10.19 -19.95 6.09
N SER A 90 11.22 -20.16 5.30
CA SER A 90 12.28 -19.19 5.02
C SER A 90 12.28 -18.95 3.52
N LEU A 91 11.94 -17.73 3.11
CA LEU A 91 11.78 -17.37 1.71
C LEU A 91 12.84 -16.35 1.28
N THR A 92 13.38 -16.60 0.11
CA THR A 92 14.19 -15.63 -0.65
C THR A 92 13.31 -14.68 -1.44
N ASN A 93 13.89 -13.57 -1.92
CA ASN A 93 13.20 -12.63 -2.80
C ASN A 93 12.68 -13.26 -4.10
N ASP A 94 13.46 -14.16 -4.70
CA ASP A 94 13.05 -14.87 -5.92
C ASP A 94 11.84 -15.78 -5.65
N GLN A 95 11.78 -16.37 -4.46
CA GLN A 95 10.62 -17.17 -4.04
C GLN A 95 9.37 -16.29 -3.84
N ILE A 96 9.51 -15.04 -3.40
CA ILE A 96 8.38 -14.08 -3.35
C ILE A 96 7.84 -13.82 -4.76
N ILE A 97 8.71 -13.57 -5.73
CA ILE A 97 8.30 -13.36 -7.13
C ILE A 97 7.63 -14.62 -7.69
N LYS A 98 8.16 -15.80 -7.37
CA LYS A 98 7.57 -17.09 -7.72
C LYS A 98 6.18 -17.32 -7.08
N LEU A 99 5.95 -16.82 -5.87
CA LEU A 99 4.62 -16.84 -5.25
C LEU A 99 3.69 -15.85 -5.96
N ALA A 100 4.15 -14.64 -6.25
CA ALA A 100 3.39 -13.63 -6.97
C ALA A 100 2.93 -14.12 -8.35
N SER A 101 3.77 -14.89 -9.06
CA SER A 101 3.42 -15.46 -10.36
C SER A 101 2.33 -16.53 -10.31
N LYS A 102 1.90 -17.00 -9.12
CA LYS A 102 0.73 -17.89 -9.00
C LYS A 102 -0.61 -17.13 -9.17
N GLY A 103 -0.59 -15.80 -9.10
CA GLY A 103 -1.75 -14.95 -9.38
C GLY A 103 -1.98 -14.73 -10.88
N SER A 104 -2.78 -13.73 -11.23
CA SER A 104 -2.99 -13.36 -12.63
C SER A 104 -1.70 -12.81 -13.23
N GLN A 105 -1.36 -13.25 -14.45
CA GLN A 105 -0.13 -12.86 -15.12
C GLN A 105 -0.34 -11.81 -16.22
N THR A 106 -1.47 -11.12 -16.24
CA THR A 106 -1.74 -10.07 -17.23
C THR A 106 -2.46 -8.90 -16.58
N ASN A 107 -1.86 -7.70 -16.66
CA ASN A 107 -2.41 -6.42 -16.18
C ASN A 107 -2.97 -6.50 -14.76
N ALA A 108 -2.26 -7.17 -13.85
CA ALA A 108 -2.72 -7.45 -12.49
C ALA A 108 -1.72 -7.01 -11.44
N ILE A 109 -2.20 -6.84 -10.20
CA ILE A 109 -1.37 -6.65 -9.02
C ILE A 109 -1.53 -7.90 -8.15
N ASN A 110 -0.44 -8.63 -7.96
CA ASN A 110 -0.41 -9.84 -7.13
C ASN A 110 0.18 -9.50 -5.76
N VAL A 111 -0.64 -9.53 -4.71
CA VAL A 111 -0.25 -9.19 -3.34
C VAL A 111 0.03 -10.48 -2.57
N VAL A 112 1.31 -10.72 -2.26
CA VAL A 112 1.78 -11.85 -1.45
C VAL A 112 1.80 -11.44 0.02
N LEU A 113 1.11 -12.19 0.87
CA LEU A 113 1.00 -11.94 2.30
C LEU A 113 1.57 -13.15 3.04
N THR A 114 2.63 -12.95 3.83
CA THR A 114 3.27 -14.05 4.59
C THR A 114 2.86 -14.02 6.06
N SER A 115 2.50 -15.18 6.63
CA SER A 115 2.10 -15.29 8.04
C SER A 115 3.25 -15.00 9.00
N ALA A 116 2.94 -14.77 10.28
CA ALA A 116 3.92 -14.30 11.28
C ALA A 116 5.10 -15.26 11.47
N ASP A 117 4.90 -16.54 11.20
CA ASP A 117 5.90 -17.60 11.34
C ASP A 117 6.74 -17.84 10.07
N VAL A 118 6.69 -16.93 9.08
CA VAL A 118 7.49 -16.99 7.85
C VAL A 118 8.56 -15.91 7.86
N ALA A 119 9.82 -16.33 7.75
CA ALA A 119 10.97 -15.45 7.56
C ALA A 119 11.17 -15.16 6.07
N VAL A 120 11.47 -13.91 5.74
CA VAL A 120 11.76 -13.48 4.36
C VAL A 120 13.01 -12.60 4.38
N ASP A 121 13.87 -12.72 3.37
CA ASP A 121 15.10 -11.93 3.26
C ASP A 121 14.85 -10.41 3.44
N GLY A 122 15.55 -9.81 4.39
CA GLY A 122 15.46 -8.37 4.71
C GLY A 122 14.21 -7.94 5.49
N PHE A 123 13.25 -8.85 5.72
CA PHE A 123 12.12 -8.58 6.61
C PHE A 123 12.63 -8.23 8.01
N CYS A 124 12.03 -7.24 8.66
CA CYS A 124 12.37 -6.84 10.03
C CYS A 124 13.83 -6.35 10.23
N SER A 125 14.56 -6.08 9.16
CA SER A 125 15.91 -5.53 9.21
C SER A 125 15.99 -4.24 8.39
N SER A 126 15.50 -4.28 7.16
CA SER A 126 15.51 -3.13 6.25
C SER A 126 14.12 -2.74 5.75
N ARG A 127 13.13 -3.62 5.85
CA ARG A 127 11.79 -3.40 5.27
C ARG A 127 10.71 -4.26 5.91
N CYS A 128 9.48 -3.82 5.73
CA CYS A 128 8.25 -4.51 6.14
C CYS A 128 7.51 -5.18 4.98
N GLY A 129 7.97 -4.92 3.77
CA GLY A 129 7.44 -5.42 2.51
C GLY A 129 8.23 -4.87 1.32
N THR A 130 7.82 -5.23 0.11
CA THR A 130 8.39 -4.73 -1.14
C THR A 130 7.32 -4.66 -2.21
N HIS A 131 7.55 -3.91 -3.27
CA HIS A 131 6.80 -4.06 -4.51
C HIS A 131 7.77 -4.14 -5.70
N GLY A 132 7.25 -4.54 -6.85
CA GLY A 132 8.00 -4.63 -8.09
C GLY A 132 7.13 -5.14 -9.23
N SER A 133 7.75 -5.59 -10.31
CA SER A 133 7.06 -6.18 -11.45
C SER A 133 7.72 -7.45 -11.93
N SER A 134 6.98 -8.24 -12.71
CA SER A 134 7.55 -9.37 -13.43
C SER A 134 8.59 -8.89 -14.44
N VAL A 135 9.52 -9.78 -14.80
CA VAL A 135 10.62 -9.48 -15.74
C VAL A 135 10.11 -8.98 -17.10
N ASP A 136 8.95 -9.48 -17.53
CA ASP A 136 8.27 -9.08 -18.76
C ASP A 136 7.20 -7.99 -18.56
N HIS A 137 7.13 -7.39 -17.37
CA HIS A 137 6.20 -6.33 -16.98
C HIS A 137 4.71 -6.66 -17.18
N LYS A 138 4.35 -7.95 -17.28
CA LYS A 138 2.96 -8.36 -17.46
C LYS A 138 2.12 -8.22 -16.19
N PHE A 139 2.75 -8.27 -15.01
CA PHE A 139 2.09 -8.01 -13.73
C PHE A 139 3.01 -7.25 -12.78
N ALA A 140 2.39 -6.47 -11.88
CA ALA A 140 3.06 -5.92 -10.72
C ALA A 140 2.79 -6.80 -9.50
N TYR A 141 3.65 -6.72 -8.49
CA TYR A 141 3.45 -7.44 -7.25
C TYR A 141 3.78 -6.59 -6.04
N VAL A 142 3.12 -6.91 -4.93
CA VAL A 142 3.41 -6.41 -3.60
C VAL A 142 3.67 -7.61 -2.71
N TRP A 143 4.63 -7.52 -1.80
CA TRP A 143 4.76 -8.44 -0.69
C TRP A 143 4.77 -7.69 0.63
N VAL A 144 4.04 -8.23 1.62
CA VAL A 144 4.04 -7.73 3.01
C VAL A 144 4.10 -8.92 3.95
N GLY A 145 4.97 -8.83 4.97
CA GLY A 145 5.07 -9.82 6.03
C GLY A 145 4.30 -9.42 7.29
N ASN A 146 3.70 -10.40 7.96
CA ASN A 146 3.15 -10.19 9.30
C ASN A 146 4.30 -10.08 10.32
N SER A 147 4.46 -8.89 10.92
CA SER A 147 5.56 -8.60 11.84
C SER A 147 5.30 -8.97 13.29
N GLU A 148 4.11 -9.47 13.63
CA GLU A 148 3.62 -9.71 15.01
C GLU A 148 4.66 -10.40 15.90
N THR A 149 5.35 -11.42 15.38
CA THR A 149 6.29 -12.24 16.14
C THR A 149 7.76 -11.89 15.90
N GLN A 150 8.08 -11.10 14.88
CA GLN A 150 9.47 -10.84 14.44
C GLN A 150 9.92 -9.41 14.74
N CYS A 151 9.10 -8.41 14.45
CA CYS A 151 9.45 -6.99 14.62
C CYS A 151 8.22 -6.05 14.72
N PRO A 152 7.29 -6.29 15.66
CA PRO A 152 6.07 -5.48 15.73
C PRO A 152 6.39 -4.00 15.98
N GLY A 153 7.43 -3.69 16.75
CA GLY A 153 7.91 -2.32 16.98
C GLY A 153 8.58 -1.63 15.79
N GLN A 154 8.67 -2.29 14.63
CA GLN A 154 9.24 -1.72 13.42
C GLN A 154 8.21 -1.62 12.29
N CYS A 155 7.36 -2.64 12.16
CA CYS A 155 6.44 -2.78 11.03
C CYS A 155 4.95 -2.67 11.39
N ALA A 156 4.61 -2.61 12.67
CA ALA A 156 3.24 -2.44 13.15
C ALA A 156 3.01 -1.14 13.94
N TRP A 157 3.94 -0.18 13.86
CA TRP A 157 3.71 1.16 14.40
C TRP A 157 2.53 1.83 13.65
N PRO A 158 1.59 2.53 14.33
CA PRO A 158 1.60 2.95 15.75
C PRO A 158 0.92 1.97 16.72
N PHE A 159 0.56 0.75 16.28
CA PHE A 159 -0.15 -0.25 17.10
C PHE A 159 0.78 -1.07 18.00
N HIS A 160 2.09 -0.86 17.86
CA HIS A 160 3.10 -1.39 18.77
C HIS A 160 4.13 -0.31 19.10
N GLN A 161 4.76 -0.44 20.27
CA GLN A 161 5.79 0.48 20.72
C GLN A 161 6.98 0.46 19.77
N PRO A 162 7.43 1.62 19.24
CA PRO A 162 8.49 1.65 18.27
C PRO A 162 9.85 1.37 18.93
N ILE A 163 10.76 0.72 18.20
CA ILE A 163 12.13 0.43 18.68
C ILE A 163 12.93 1.73 18.94
N TYR A 164 12.65 2.78 18.16
CA TYR A 164 13.30 4.09 18.25
C TYR A 164 12.28 5.23 18.14
N GLY A 165 12.61 6.40 18.69
CA GLY A 165 11.73 7.57 18.67
C GLY A 165 10.83 7.68 19.92
N PRO A 166 9.79 8.52 19.90
CA PRO A 166 8.91 8.74 21.05
C PRO A 166 8.32 7.43 21.57
N GLN A 167 8.47 7.18 22.87
CA GLN A 167 8.03 5.97 23.56
C GLN A 167 6.63 6.12 24.16
N SER A 168 5.76 6.91 23.52
CA SER A 168 4.36 7.04 23.93
C SER A 168 3.66 5.68 23.85
N PRO A 169 2.66 5.43 24.71
CA PRO A 169 1.87 4.20 24.65
C PRO A 169 1.35 3.93 23.22
N PRO A 170 1.41 2.68 22.74
CA PRO A 170 0.88 2.34 21.42
C PRO A 170 -0.61 2.62 21.31
N LEU A 171 -1.06 2.89 20.09
CA LEU A 171 -2.49 3.00 19.81
C LEU A 171 -3.14 1.62 19.79
N VAL A 172 -4.44 1.60 20.07
CA VAL A 172 -5.22 0.35 19.98
C VAL A 172 -5.38 -0.03 18.52
N ALA A 173 -4.96 -1.24 18.19
CA ALA A 173 -5.14 -1.86 16.88
C ALA A 173 -6.66 -1.92 16.54
N PRO A 174 -7.13 -1.28 15.45
CA PRO A 174 -8.55 -1.18 15.13
C PRO A 174 -9.28 -2.54 15.03
N ASN A 175 -8.57 -3.58 14.61
CA ASN A 175 -9.11 -4.94 14.48
C ASN A 175 -8.70 -5.85 15.65
N ASN A 176 -8.08 -5.29 16.70
CA ASN A 176 -7.50 -6.03 17.82
C ASN A 176 -6.46 -7.08 17.36
N ASP A 177 -5.79 -6.83 16.23
CA ASP A 177 -4.73 -7.67 15.67
C ASP A 177 -3.59 -6.75 15.19
N VAL A 178 -2.59 -6.57 16.05
CA VAL A 178 -1.44 -5.66 15.81
C VAL A 178 -0.70 -6.04 14.53
N GLY A 179 -0.54 -7.34 14.26
CA GLY A 179 0.15 -7.85 13.09
C GLY A 179 -0.57 -7.45 11.81
N LEU A 180 -1.87 -7.77 11.72
CA LEU A 180 -2.66 -7.51 10.53
C LEU A 180 -2.96 -6.03 10.34
N ASP A 181 -3.17 -5.26 11.41
CA ASP A 181 -3.33 -3.81 11.32
C ASP A 181 -2.03 -3.12 10.84
N GLY A 182 -0.87 -3.63 11.27
CA GLY A 182 0.42 -3.24 10.70
C GLY A 182 0.54 -3.61 9.22
N MET A 183 0.09 -4.81 8.83
CA MET A 183 0.08 -5.23 7.42
C MET A 183 -0.82 -4.33 6.57
N VAL A 184 -1.98 -3.87 7.07
CA VAL A 184 -2.85 -2.92 6.34
C VAL A 184 -2.08 -1.64 5.97
N ILE A 185 -1.33 -1.06 6.91
CA ILE A 185 -0.51 0.14 6.65
C ILE A 185 0.51 -0.12 5.55
N ASN A 186 1.24 -1.25 5.65
CA ASN A 186 2.28 -1.60 4.69
C ASN A 186 1.71 -1.91 3.31
N VAL A 187 0.58 -2.65 3.24
CA VAL A 187 -0.13 -2.92 1.99
C VAL A 187 -0.60 -1.62 1.35
N ALA A 188 -1.19 -0.70 2.13
CA ALA A 188 -1.64 0.60 1.63
C ALA A 188 -0.48 1.39 1.01
N SER A 189 0.64 1.52 1.73
CA SER A 189 1.82 2.24 1.26
C SER A 189 2.42 1.62 0.00
N LEU A 190 2.63 0.31 -0.01
CA LEU A 190 3.26 -0.37 -1.14
C LEU A 190 2.34 -0.45 -2.35
N LEU A 191 1.03 -0.54 -2.15
CA LEU A 191 0.07 -0.51 -3.24
C LEU A 191 0.01 0.87 -3.90
N ALA A 192 0.13 1.95 -3.13
CA ALA A 192 0.24 3.31 -3.67
C ALA A 192 1.52 3.48 -4.52
N GLY A 193 2.66 3.00 -4.02
CA GLY A 193 3.92 2.95 -4.79
C GLY A 193 3.78 2.09 -6.05
N THR A 194 3.17 0.91 -5.94
CA THR A 194 2.94 0.01 -7.09
C THR A 194 2.07 0.65 -8.17
N VAL A 195 1.02 1.38 -7.79
CA VAL A 195 0.13 2.00 -8.76
C VAL A 195 0.78 3.20 -9.44
N THR A 196 1.51 4.01 -8.68
CA THR A 196 2.12 5.24 -9.20
C THR A 196 3.48 5.00 -9.85
N ASN A 197 4.16 3.90 -9.51
CA ASN A 197 5.47 3.49 -10.02
C ASN A 197 5.58 1.94 -10.22
N PRO A 198 4.72 1.31 -11.05
CA PRO A 198 4.67 -0.16 -11.17
C PRO A 198 5.95 -0.79 -11.73
N PHE A 199 6.70 -0.06 -12.57
CA PHE A 199 7.85 -0.56 -13.32
C PHE A 199 9.15 0.20 -13.04
N GLY A 200 9.17 1.04 -12.00
CA GLY A 200 10.36 1.82 -11.61
C GLY A 200 10.68 2.99 -12.56
N ASN A 201 9.68 3.51 -13.28
CA ASN A 201 9.77 4.66 -14.19
C ASN A 201 8.55 5.60 -14.09
N GLY A 202 7.79 5.51 -13.01
CA GLY A 202 6.64 6.34 -12.71
C GLY A 202 6.96 7.44 -11.72
N PHE A 203 6.08 7.66 -10.74
CA PHE A 203 6.18 8.76 -9.78
C PHE A 203 7.08 8.41 -8.58
N PHE A 204 8.27 8.99 -8.51
CA PHE A 204 9.21 8.85 -7.40
C PHE A 204 10.13 10.08 -7.26
N GLN A 205 10.79 10.21 -6.11
CA GLN A 205 11.84 11.20 -5.85
C GLN A 205 13.15 10.51 -5.43
N GLY A 206 14.29 11.05 -5.86
CA GLY A 206 15.62 10.51 -5.54
C GLY A 206 16.14 9.52 -6.59
N PRO A 207 17.27 8.83 -6.33
CA PRO A 207 17.82 7.85 -7.25
C PRO A 207 16.89 6.64 -7.39
N LYS A 208 16.85 6.03 -8.57
CA LYS A 208 15.96 4.89 -8.89
C LYS A 208 16.24 3.65 -8.01
N GLU A 209 17.44 3.53 -7.48
CA GLU A 209 17.89 2.45 -6.60
C GLU A 209 17.41 2.62 -5.16
N ALA A 210 16.99 3.82 -4.77
CA ALA A 210 16.41 4.14 -3.47
C ALA A 210 15.30 5.22 -3.61
N PRO A 211 14.21 4.90 -4.34
CA PRO A 211 13.18 5.87 -4.66
C PRO A 211 12.31 6.14 -3.44
N LEU A 212 11.99 7.41 -3.24
CA LEU A 212 10.95 7.85 -2.33
C LEU A 212 9.64 7.93 -3.11
N GLU A 213 8.67 7.10 -2.79
CA GLU A 213 7.47 6.87 -3.62
C GLU A 213 6.17 7.30 -2.93
N ALA A 214 5.06 7.29 -3.68
CA ALA A 214 3.74 7.57 -3.12
C ALA A 214 3.41 6.56 -2.00
N GLY A 215 3.14 7.06 -0.79
CA GLY A 215 2.90 6.25 0.40
C GLY A 215 4.07 6.21 1.39
N SER A 216 5.32 6.29 0.91
CA SER A 216 6.54 6.33 1.76
C SER A 216 7.18 7.72 1.85
N ALA A 217 6.82 8.62 0.94
CA ALA A 217 7.34 9.99 0.88
C ALA A 217 7.14 10.81 2.15
N CYS A 218 6.18 10.41 2.98
CA CYS A 218 6.10 10.90 4.35
C CYS A 218 5.99 9.75 5.34
N THR A 219 7.16 9.33 5.85
CA THR A 219 7.21 8.70 7.17
C THR A 219 6.87 9.76 8.20
N VAL A 220 5.95 9.42 9.10
CA VAL A 220 5.32 10.32 10.08
C VAL A 220 6.32 10.70 11.16
N LYS A 221 7.35 11.48 10.79
CA LYS A 221 8.31 12.05 11.73
C LYS A 221 7.99 13.50 12.09
N GLY A 222 6.95 14.09 11.49
CA GLY A 222 6.58 15.51 11.71
C GLY A 222 5.09 15.83 11.86
N LEU A 223 4.17 15.12 11.22
CA LEU A 223 2.77 15.58 11.13
C LEU A 223 1.86 15.23 12.32
N ILE A 224 2.27 14.32 13.20
CA ILE A 224 1.53 14.00 14.44
C ILE A 224 1.74 15.07 15.52
N LEU A 225 2.84 15.83 15.47
CA LEU A 225 3.08 16.91 16.44
C LEU A 225 2.24 18.15 16.11
N ASP A 226 2.06 18.50 14.83
CA ASP A 226 1.40 19.77 14.49
C ASP A 226 -0.13 19.71 14.47
N THR A 227 -0.75 18.53 14.37
CA THR A 227 -2.22 18.39 14.28
C THR A 227 -2.90 17.90 15.55
N LEU A 228 -2.16 17.38 16.54
CA LEU A 228 -2.73 16.79 17.75
C LEU A 228 -2.51 17.61 19.03
N GLU A 229 -1.86 18.77 18.96
CA GLU A 229 -1.67 19.63 20.14
C GLU A 229 -2.93 20.35 20.64
N THR A 230 -4.07 20.31 19.94
CA THR A 230 -5.20 21.18 20.33
C THR A 230 -6.36 20.51 21.10
N SER A 231 -6.38 19.21 21.44
CA SER A 231 -7.51 18.65 22.21
C SER A 231 -7.30 17.27 22.85
N TRP A 232 -7.18 17.23 24.17
CA TRP A 232 -7.01 16.03 25.01
C TRP A 232 -8.19 15.02 24.98
N TRP A 233 -9.31 15.34 24.32
CA TRP A 233 -10.49 14.48 24.24
C TRP A 233 -10.56 13.62 22.97
N ILE A 234 -9.67 13.82 21.99
CA ILE A 234 -9.67 13.05 20.74
C ILE A 234 -8.99 11.67 20.90
N GLN A 235 -8.17 11.47 21.94
CA GLN A 235 -7.47 10.19 22.18
C GLN A 235 -8.38 9.02 22.59
N GLN A 236 -9.67 9.27 22.90
CA GLN A 236 -10.60 8.22 23.31
C GLN A 236 -11.67 7.89 22.25
N VAL A 237 -11.67 8.58 21.11
CA VAL A 237 -12.68 8.35 20.08
C VAL A 237 -11.99 8.26 18.71
N VAL A 238 -12.11 7.07 18.13
CA VAL A 238 -11.94 6.71 16.71
C VAL A 238 -10.59 6.10 16.28
N PRO A 239 -10.45 4.75 16.34
CA PRO A 239 -9.38 3.98 15.72
C PRO A 239 -9.26 4.19 14.19
N VAL A 240 -10.39 4.45 13.53
CA VAL A 240 -10.50 4.70 12.08
C VAL A 240 -9.91 6.05 11.67
N ILE A 241 -9.96 7.07 12.53
CA ILE A 241 -9.42 8.41 12.23
C ILE A 241 -7.89 8.39 12.25
N THR A 242 -7.25 7.51 13.02
CA THR A 242 -5.78 7.51 13.12
C THR A 242 -5.10 6.88 11.90
N LEU A 243 -5.61 5.76 11.37
CA LEU A 243 -5.14 5.23 10.09
C LEU A 243 -5.34 6.25 8.97
N MET A 244 -6.46 6.98 9.02
CA MET A 244 -6.77 8.03 8.07
C MET A 244 -5.90 9.28 8.24
N ALA A 245 -5.51 9.67 9.46
CA ALA A 245 -4.59 10.78 9.71
C ALA A 245 -3.16 10.46 9.27
N LEU A 246 -2.71 9.20 9.39
CA LEU A 246 -1.46 8.73 8.79
C LEU A 246 -1.54 8.78 7.26
N MET A 247 -2.67 8.34 6.69
CA MET A 247 -2.93 8.41 5.25
C MET A 247 -3.07 9.86 4.73
N GLU A 248 -3.67 10.76 5.50
CA GLU A 248 -3.82 12.20 5.22
C GLU A 248 -2.50 12.96 5.41
N GLY A 249 -1.64 12.56 6.35
CA GLY A 249 -0.29 13.10 6.49
C GLY A 249 0.56 12.88 5.23
N SER A 250 0.40 11.73 4.57
CA SER A 250 1.01 11.45 3.26
C SER A 250 0.48 12.38 2.15
N ILE A 251 -0.73 12.92 2.28
CA ILE A 251 -1.38 13.85 1.31
C ILE A 251 -0.75 15.24 1.35
N CYS A 252 -0.55 15.81 2.54
CA CYS A 252 0.06 17.14 2.70
C CYS A 252 1.48 17.20 2.10
N CYS A 253 2.23 16.10 2.17
CA CYS A 253 3.57 16.02 1.63
C CYS A 253 3.64 15.86 0.12
N LEU A 254 2.72 15.10 -0.48
CA LEU A 254 2.66 14.97 -1.93
C LEU A 254 2.35 16.32 -2.60
N HIS A 255 1.68 17.25 -1.92
CA HIS A 255 1.52 18.63 -2.38
C HIS A 255 2.84 19.43 -2.33
N SER A 256 3.68 19.23 -1.29
CA SER A 256 5.03 19.84 -1.23
C SER A 256 5.97 19.31 -2.31
N LEU A 257 5.86 18.04 -2.68
CA LEU A 257 6.64 17.45 -3.79
C LEU A 257 6.31 18.09 -5.14
N THR A 258 5.07 18.55 -5.35
CA THR A 258 4.68 19.28 -6.57
C THR A 258 5.14 20.74 -6.59
N GLN A 259 5.62 21.30 -5.47
CA GLN A 259 6.01 22.71 -5.35
C GLN A 259 7.53 22.96 -5.43
N GLN A 260 8.38 21.92 -5.52
CA GLN A 260 9.81 22.13 -5.78
C GLN A 260 10.07 22.28 -7.29
N PRO A 261 10.55 23.44 -7.77
CA PRO A 261 10.59 23.80 -9.20
C PRO A 261 11.75 23.15 -9.99
N HIS A 262 12.29 22.02 -9.53
CA HIS A 262 13.37 21.31 -10.23
C HIS A 262 13.12 19.79 -10.28
N SER A 263 11.97 19.38 -10.81
CA SER A 263 11.71 17.97 -11.17
C SER A 263 11.20 17.94 -12.60
N VAL A 264 12.16 17.98 -13.54
CA VAL A 264 11.91 17.89 -14.96
C VAL A 264 11.43 16.48 -15.30
N LEU A 265 10.27 16.40 -15.94
CA LEU A 265 9.84 15.29 -16.80
C LEU A 265 10.99 14.92 -17.75
N LEU A 266 11.61 13.77 -17.52
CA LEU A 266 12.35 13.02 -18.53
C LEU A 266 11.87 11.57 -18.50
#